data_AF-A0A359AYE2-F1
#
_entry.id   AF-A0A359AYE2-F1
#
_cell.length_a   1.000
_cell.length_b   1.000
_cell.length_c   1.000
_cell.angle_alpha   90.00
_cell.angle_beta   90.00
_cell.angle_gamma   90.00
#
_symmetry.space_group_name_H-M   'P 1'
#
loop_
_entity.id
_entity.type
_entity.pdbx_description
1 polymer ?
#
loop_
_entity_poly.entity_id
_entity_poly.type
_entity_poly.pdbx_seq_one_letter_code
_entity_poly.pdbx_strand_id
1 'polypeptide(L)'
;MATNKSGSFPHNGNLLMSAVREAKIPISELSRQMHVHPTSFYQYVKSDSLQMRVWWNLSLTLERNLIAELGERLPVDYETKKEKELKK
;
A
#
# COMPACT_ATOMS: atom_id res chain seq x y z
N MET A 1 3.65 27.21 -15.47
CA MET A 1 3.65 27.43 -14.01
C MET A 1 4.12 26.15 -13.35
N ALA A 2 5.30 26.14 -12.73
CA ALA A 2 5.84 24.96 -12.06
C ALA A 2 5.28 24.92 -10.62
N THR A 3 4.35 24.01 -10.35
CA THR A 3 3.76 23.84 -9.02
C THR A 3 4.64 22.91 -8.17
N ASN A 4 5.28 23.50 -7.16
CA ASN A 4 5.93 22.90 -5.98
C ASN A 4 6.12 21.37 -5.95
N LYS A 5 7.34 20.90 -6.22
CA LYS A 5 7.82 19.54 -5.90
C LYS A 5 8.29 19.41 -4.45
N SER A 6 7.49 19.83 -3.48
CA SER A 6 7.68 19.37 -2.08
C SER A 6 6.72 18.22 -1.83
N GLY A 7 6.98 17.09 -2.51
CA GLY A 7 6.18 15.87 -2.40
C GLY A 7 6.38 15.24 -1.02
N SER A 8 5.54 15.60 -0.05
CA SER A 8 5.49 14.88 1.22
C SER A 8 5.07 13.43 0.91
N PHE A 9 5.94 12.48 1.21
CA PHE A 9 5.61 11.07 1.05
C PHE A 9 4.39 10.73 1.93
N PRO A 10 3.39 10.01 1.41
CA PRO A 10 2.26 9.59 2.23
C PRO A 10 2.77 8.69 3.36
N HIS A 11 2.46 9.07 4.61
CA HIS A 11 2.86 8.31 5.79
C HIS A 11 2.32 6.87 5.71
N ASN A 12 3.18 5.87 5.84
CA ASN A 12 2.84 4.45 5.71
C ASN A 12 1.64 4.04 6.58
N GLY A 13 1.59 4.49 7.83
CA GLY A 13 0.45 4.28 8.72
C GLY A 13 -0.91 4.69 8.16
N ASN A 14 -0.97 5.81 7.45
CA ASN A 14 -2.23 6.29 6.87
C ASN A 14 -2.67 5.39 5.71
N LEU A 15 -1.72 4.94 4.88
CA LEU A 15 -1.99 4.03 3.77
C LEU A 15 -2.49 2.67 4.27
N LEU A 16 -1.80 2.08 5.25
CA LEU A 16 -2.19 0.81 5.86
C LEU A 16 -3.59 0.90 6.47
N MET A 17 -3.86 1.93 7.27
CA MET A 17 -5.16 2.09 7.92
C MET A 17 -6.29 2.37 6.95
N SER A 18 -6.03 3.04 5.80
CA SER A 18 -7.03 3.19 4.73
C SER A 18 -7.45 1.82 4.19
N ALA A 19 -6.48 1.00 3.78
CA ALA A 19 -6.76 -0.32 3.24
C ALA A 19 -7.46 -1.24 4.26
N VAL A 20 -7.06 -1.18 5.54
CA VAL A 20 -7.72 -1.93 6.62
C VAL A 20 -9.19 -1.51 6.77
N ARG A 21 -9.46 -0.19 6.79
CA ARG A 21 -10.83 0.34 6.94
C ARG A 21 -11.71 -0.03 5.76
N GLU A 22 -11.17 0.05 4.55
CA GLU A 22 -11.87 -0.35 3.32
C GLU A 22 -12.20 -1.85 3.30
N ALA A 23 -11.29 -2.69 3.81
CA ALA A 23 -11.48 -4.13 3.90
C ALA A 23 -12.59 -4.54 4.89
N LYS A 24 -12.93 -3.69 5.87
CA LYS A 24 -13.94 -3.95 6.91
C LYS A 24 -13.67 -5.23 7.73
N ILE A 25 -12.42 -5.69 7.78
CA ILE A 25 -11.97 -6.85 8.57
C ILE A 25 -11.35 -6.35 9.89
N PRO A 26 -11.65 -6.98 11.05
CA PRO A 26 -11.00 -6.63 12.31
C PRO A 26 -9.47 -6.75 12.25
N ILE A 27 -8.74 -5.84 12.89
CA ILE A 27 -7.26 -5.85 12.87
C ILE A 27 -6.70 -7.16 13.44
N SER A 28 -7.33 -7.76 14.45
CA SER A 28 -6.91 -9.04 15.03
C SER A 28 -7.02 -10.18 14.01
N GLU A 29 -8.10 -10.22 13.24
CA GLU A 29 -8.33 -11.17 12.16
C GLU A 29 -7.31 -10.97 11.03
N LEU A 30 -7.13 -9.73 10.59
CA LEU A 30 -6.19 -9.38 9.53
C LEU A 30 -4.74 -9.71 9.93
N SER A 31 -4.36 -9.41 11.18
CA SER A 31 -3.03 -9.73 11.70
C SER A 31 -2.77 -11.24 11.69
N ARG A 32 -3.79 -12.04 12.05
CA ARG A 32 -3.71 -13.51 11.97
C ARG A 32 -3.51 -13.99 10.54
N GLN A 33 -4.27 -13.46 9.59
CA GLN A 33 -4.14 -13.81 8.16
C GLN A 33 -2.78 -13.41 7.58
N MET A 34 -2.24 -12.27 8.01
CA MET A 34 -0.91 -11.79 7.64
C MET A 34 0.23 -12.53 8.35
N HIS A 35 -0.06 -13.43 9.30
CA HIS A 35 0.91 -14.11 10.15
C HIS A 35 1.80 -13.13 10.93
N VAL A 36 1.21 -12.03 11.39
CA VAL A 36 1.86 -10.96 12.16
C VAL A 36 1.18 -10.83 13.51
N HIS A 37 1.95 -10.61 14.57
CA HIS A 37 1.35 -10.35 15.88
C HIS A 37 0.66 -8.96 15.89
N PRO A 38 -0.55 -8.81 16.48
CA PRO A 38 -1.26 -7.52 16.46
C PRO A 38 -0.45 -6.33 16.98
N THR A 39 0.41 -6.54 18.00
CA THR A 39 1.28 -5.46 18.49
C THR A 39 2.31 -5.02 17.45
N SER A 40 2.86 -5.95 16.67
CA SER A 40 3.75 -5.65 15.55
C SER A 40 3.01 -4.92 14.44
N PHE A 41 1.75 -5.28 14.17
CA PHE A 41 0.90 -4.53 13.23
C PHE A 41 0.75 -3.06 13.64
N TYR A 42 0.47 -2.79 14.92
CA TYR A 42 0.40 -1.41 15.43
C TYR A 42 1.74 -0.66 15.35
N GLN A 43 2.88 -1.36 15.45
CA GLN A 43 4.19 -0.74 15.25
C GLN A 43 4.39 -0.33 13.78
N TYR A 44 3.93 -1.14 12.82
CA TYR A 44 3.99 -0.77 11.40
C TYR A 44 3.17 0.49 11.10
N VAL A 45 2.00 0.63 11.72
CA VAL A 45 1.16 1.83 11.57
C VAL A 45 1.86 3.10 12.09
N LYS A 46 2.73 2.98 13.09
CA LYS A 46 3.49 4.13 13.63
C LYS A 46 4.74 4.48 12.82
N SER A 47 5.16 3.61 11.90
CA SER A 47 6.33 3.86 11.07
C SER A 47 5.96 4.83 9.94
N ASP A 48 6.81 5.82 9.75
CA ASP A 48 6.78 6.77 8.64
C ASP A 48 7.15 6.10 7.30
N SER A 49 8.06 5.14 7.38
CA SER A 49 8.64 4.42 6.26
C SER A 49 7.74 3.28 5.78
N LEU A 50 7.61 3.19 4.45
CA LEU A 50 6.85 2.13 3.79
C LEU A 50 7.60 0.80 3.88
N GLN A 51 7.16 -0.09 4.77
CA GLN A 51 7.74 -1.43 4.86
C GLN A 51 7.15 -2.33 3.76
N MET A 52 7.91 -2.49 2.67
CA MET A 52 7.47 -3.23 1.48
C MET A 52 6.93 -4.63 1.81
N ARG A 53 7.56 -5.35 2.75
CA ARG A 53 7.09 -6.68 3.20
C ARG A 53 5.68 -6.64 3.77
N VAL A 54 5.37 -5.64 4.60
CA VAL A 54 4.04 -5.47 5.20
C VAL A 54 3.02 -5.19 4.12
N TRP A 55 3.37 -4.31 3.17
CA TRP A 55 2.48 -3.94 2.09
C TRP A 55 2.20 -5.10 1.12
N TRP A 56 3.24 -5.88 0.80
CA TRP A 56 3.14 -7.07 -0.04
C TRP A 56 2.24 -8.13 0.60
N ASN A 57 2.45 -8.44 1.88
CA ASN A 57 1.62 -9.41 2.59
C ASN A 57 0.16 -8.95 2.68
N LEU A 58 -0.07 -7.67 2.97
CA LEU A 58 -1.42 -7.12 3.02
C LEU A 58 -2.11 -7.14 1.65
N SER A 59 -1.36 -6.92 0.57
CA SER A 59 -1.86 -7.05 -0.81
C SER A 59 -2.37 -8.47 -1.08
N LEU A 60 -1.61 -9.48 -0.67
CA LEU A 60 -2.01 -10.89 -0.80
C LEU A 60 -3.22 -11.21 0.08
N THR A 61 -3.23 -10.75 1.33
CA THR A 61 -4.33 -11.01 2.27
C THR A 61 -5.65 -10.37 1.84
N LEU A 62 -5.60 -9.16 1.28
CA LEU A 62 -6.78 -8.44 0.80
C LEU A 62 -7.15 -8.79 -0.65
N GLU A 63 -6.35 -9.63 -1.33
CA GLU A 63 -6.49 -9.92 -2.77
C GLU A 63 -6.56 -8.64 -3.63
N ARG A 64 -5.78 -7.62 -3.26
CA ARG A 64 -5.73 -6.30 -3.92
C ARG A 64 -4.29 -5.93 -4.28
N ASN A 65 -4.09 -5.29 -5.43
CA ASN A 65 -2.77 -4.85 -5.86
C ASN A 65 -2.42 -3.46 -5.30
N LEU A 66 -2.18 -3.39 -3.98
CA LEU A 66 -1.99 -2.13 -3.25
C LEU A 66 -0.73 -1.36 -3.69
N ILE A 67 0.24 -2.06 -4.30
CA ILE A 67 1.44 -1.45 -4.90
C ILE A 67 1.07 -0.71 -6.20
N ALA A 68 0.23 -1.29 -7.04
CA ALA A 68 -0.26 -0.62 -8.24
C ALA A 68 -1.16 0.57 -7.88
N GLU A 69 -2.06 0.42 -6.90
CA GLU A 69 -2.89 1.52 -6.38
C GLU A 69 -2.04 2.68 -5.82
N LEU A 70 -0.90 2.38 -5.20
CA LEU A 70 0.07 3.40 -4.79
C LEU A 70 0.79 4.00 -6.01
N GLY A 71 1.12 3.19 -7.01
CA GLY A 71 1.72 3.60 -8.27
C GLY A 71 0.83 4.57 -9.06
N GLU A 72 -0.48 4.39 -9.07
CA GLU A 72 -1.46 5.31 -9.69
C GLU A 72 -1.43 6.71 -9.08
N ARG A 73 -1.01 6.84 -7.81
CA ARG A 73 -0.86 8.12 -7.12
C ARG A 73 0.50 8.76 -7.35
N LEU A 74 1.46 8.01 -7.89
CA LEU A 74 2.77 8.51 -8.22
C LEU A 74 2.66 9.36 -9.50
N PRO A 75 3.14 10.62 -9.51
CA PRO A 75 3.08 11.48 -10.69
C PRO A 75 4.20 11.13 -11.68
N VAL A 76 4.33 9.84 -12.00
CA VAL A 76 5.30 9.29 -12.93
C VAL A 76 4.58 8.22 -13.72
N ASP A 77 4.45 8.45 -15.03
CA ASP A 77 3.79 7.51 -15.92
C ASP A 77 4.57 6.18 -15.97
N TYR A 78 3.84 5.08 -15.91
CA TYR A 78 4.37 3.74 -16.07
C TYR A 78 3.43 2.92 -16.93
N GLU A 79 4.01 2.23 -17.91
CA GLU A 79 3.29 1.27 -18.75
C GLU A 79 3.76 -0.15 -18.44
N THR A 80 2.81 -1.01 -18.14
CA THR A 80 3.02 -2.44 -17.95
C THR A 80 3.45 -3.11 -19.26
N LYS A 81 4.09 -4.28 -19.15
CA LYS A 81 4.47 -5.08 -20.33
C LYS A 81 3.25 -5.44 -21.18
N LYS A 82 2.12 -5.77 -20.54
CA LYS A 82 0.86 -6.08 -21.22
C LYS A 82 0.31 -4.90 -22.01
N GLU A 83 0.34 -3.68 -21.46
CA GLU A 83 -0.08 -2.48 -22.19
C GLU A 83 0.80 -2.20 -23.40
N LYS A 84 2.10 -2.43 -23.29
CA LYS A 84 3.04 -2.30 -24.42
C LYS A 84 2.78 -3.34 -25.50
N GLU A 85 2.36 -4.55 -25.12
CA GLU A 85 2.01 -5.63 -26.05
C GLU A 85 0.68 -5.37 -26.77
N LEU A 86 -0.31 -4.76 -26.10
CA LEU A 86 -1.61 -4.40 -26.69
C LEU A 86 -1.55 -3.19 -27.63
N LYS A 87 -0.48 -2.39 -27.56
CA LYS A 87 -0.23 -1.25 -28.46
C LYS A 87 0.53 -1.66 -29.75
N LYS A 88 0.99 -2.91 -29.84
CA LYS A 88 1.62 -3.48 -31.04
C LYS A 88 0.59 -4.14 -31.93
#